data_AF-A0A508WWU3-F1
#
_entry.id   AF-A0A508WWU3-F1
#
_cell.length_a   1.000
_cell.length_b   1.000
_cell.length_c   1.000
_cell.angle_alpha   90.00
_cell.angle_beta   90.00
_cell.angle_gamma   90.00
#
_symmetry.space_group_name_H-M   'P 1'
#
loop_
_entity.id
_entity.type
_entity.pdbx_description
1 polymer ?
#
loop_
_entity_poly.entity_id
_entity_poly.type
_entity_poly.pdbx_seq_one_letter_code
_entity_poly.pdbx_strand_id
1 'polypeptide(L)' 'MSNVVRLDPVEVGSGYRFDADEILEGAKGKGMKTLAVIGELPDGTTWVSGTANAGETLILMERAKRVICFGEE' A
#
# COMPACT_ATOMS: atom_id res chain seq x y z
N MET A 1 -0.11 12.62 14.80
CA MET A 1 0.89 13.16 13.85
C MET A 1 1.77 12.09 13.22
N SER A 2 1.18 11.28 12.35
CA SER A 2 1.90 10.52 11.32
C SER A 2 2.26 11.49 10.19
N ASN A 3 3.55 11.74 9.98
CA ASN A 3 4.02 12.53 8.83
C ASN A 3 3.66 11.78 7.55
N VAL A 4 2.56 12.16 6.89
CA VAL A 4 2.28 11.75 5.51
C VAL A 4 3.36 12.41 4.65
N VAL A 5 4.38 11.63 4.29
CA VAL A 5 5.57 12.16 3.60
C VAL A 5 5.24 12.57 2.16
N ARG A 6 4.25 11.92 1.52
CA ARG A 6 3.67 12.29 0.21
C ARG A 6 2.42 11.45 -0.08
N LEU A 7 1.32 12.09 -0.46
CA LEU A 7 0.17 11.46 -1.11
C LEU A 7 0.12 12.03 -2.53
N ASP A 8 0.39 11.20 -3.53
CA ASP A 8 0.46 11.63 -4.93
C ASP A 8 -0.63 10.89 -5.73
N PRO A 9 -1.86 11.43 -5.77
CA PRO A 9 -2.94 10.83 -6.52
C PRO A 9 -2.66 11.02 -8.02
N VAL A 10 -2.21 9.95 -8.67
CA VAL A 10 -1.98 9.94 -10.13
C VAL A 10 -3.23 9.39 -10.81
N GLU A 11 -3.78 10.14 -11.76
CA GLU A 11 -4.83 9.63 -12.64
C GLU A 11 -4.20 8.62 -13.60
N VAL A 12 -4.54 7.35 -13.42
CA VAL A 12 -3.95 6.23 -14.15
C VAL A 12 -4.94 5.69 -15.17
N GLY A 13 -4.51 5.61 -16.44
CA GLY A 13 -5.34 5.07 -17.53
C GLY A 13 -5.49 3.55 -17.46
N SER A 14 -6.37 2.99 -18.31
CA SER A 14 -6.57 1.55 -18.42
C SER A 14 -5.25 0.83 -18.75
N GLY A 15 -4.83 -0.11 -17.89
CA GLY A 15 -3.61 -0.90 -18.08
C GLY A 15 -2.34 -0.29 -17.47
N TYR A 16 -2.45 0.84 -16.76
CA TYR A 16 -1.32 1.39 -16.02
C TYR A 16 -0.83 0.40 -14.95
N ARG A 17 0.49 0.22 -14.91
CA ARG A 17 1.18 -0.56 -13.89
C ARG A 17 2.20 0.35 -13.23
N PHE A 18 2.19 0.37 -11.90
CA PHE A 18 3.28 0.98 -11.15
C PHE A 18 4.56 0.16 -11.36
N ASP A 19 5.69 0.83 -11.49
CA ASP A 19 6.99 0.18 -11.36
C ASP A 19 7.22 -0.14 -9.87
N ALA A 20 7.13 -1.41 -9.53
CA ALA A 20 7.30 -1.87 -8.15
C ALA A 20 8.72 -1.59 -7.64
N ASP A 21 9.73 -1.63 -8.52
CA ASP A 21 11.12 -1.39 -8.13
C ASP A 21 11.31 0.08 -7.74
N GLU A 22 10.74 1.02 -8.50
CA GLU A 22 10.78 2.45 -8.17
C GLU A 22 10.16 2.74 -6.80
N ILE A 23 8.99 2.15 -6.52
CA ILE A 23 8.30 2.31 -5.23
C ILE A 23 9.16 1.79 -4.09
N LEU A 24 9.75 0.61 -4.26
CA LEU A 24 10.57 -0.03 -3.22
C LEU A 24 11.88 0.74 -3.00
N GLU A 25 12.57 1.17 -4.07
CA GLU A 25 13.75 2.03 -3.97
C GLU A 25 13.43 3.34 -3.24
N GLY A 26 12.30 3.98 -3.56
CA GLY A 26 11.85 5.22 -2.91
C GLY A 26 11.58 5.08 -1.41
N ALA A 27 11.32 3.86 -0.92
CA ALA A 27 11.11 3.54 0.48
C ALA A 27 12.40 3.13 1.22
N LYS A 28 13.46 2.73 0.51
CA LYS A 28 14.73 2.33 1.13
C LYS A 28 15.32 3.46 1.96
N GLY A 29 15.86 3.11 3.13
CA GLY A 29 16.49 4.07 4.04
C GLY A 29 15.51 5.01 4.77
N LYS A 30 14.22 5.02 4.44
CA LYS A 30 13.20 5.87 5.10
C LYS A 30 12.51 5.22 6.31
N GLY A 31 13.08 4.12 6.82
CA GLY A 31 12.53 3.43 7.99
C GLY A 31 11.21 2.69 7.73
N MET A 32 11.00 2.19 6.51
CA MET A 32 9.85 1.32 6.19
C MET A 32 9.82 0.12 7.14
N LYS A 33 8.72 -0.04 7.89
CA LYS A 33 8.56 -1.10 8.90
C LYS A 33 7.76 -2.29 8.42
N THR A 34 6.90 -2.09 7.42
CA THR A 34 5.96 -3.12 6.97
C THR A 34 5.77 -3.00 5.47
N LEU A 35 5.89 -4.13 4.78
CA LEU A 35 5.55 -4.27 3.37
C LEU A 35 4.35 -5.21 3.26
N ALA A 36 3.37 -4.82 2.47
CA ALA A 36 2.21 -5.61 2.12
C ALA A 36 2.08 -5.67 0.60
N VAL A 37 1.86 -6.88 0.08
CA VAL A 37 1.60 -7.17 -1.33
C VAL A 37 0.21 -7.78 -1.43
N ILE A 38 -0.61 -7.20 -2.29
CA ILE A 38 -1.98 -7.62 -2.52
C ILE A 38 -2.10 -7.92 -4.00
N GLY A 39 -2.59 -9.10 -4.32
CA GLY A 39 -2.85 -9.54 -5.67
C GLY A 39 -4.24 -10.11 -5.80
N GLU A 40 -4.72 -10.17 -7.03
CA GLU A 40 -5.85 -10.99 -7.43
C GLU A 40 -5.30 -12.20 -8.19
N LEU A 41 -5.67 -13.40 -7.75
CA LEU A 41 -5.30 -14.64 -8.41
C LEU A 41 -6.17 -14.87 -9.65
N PRO A 42 -5.77 -15.75 -10.58
CA PRO A 42 -6.55 -16.03 -11.79
C PRO A 42 -7.99 -16.51 -11.54
N ASP A 43 -8.29 -17.02 -10.33
CA ASP A 43 -9.61 -17.46 -9.91
C ASP A 43 -10.45 -16.33 -9.26
N GLY A 44 -9.93 -15.10 -9.23
CA GLY A 44 -10.57 -13.94 -8.60
C GLY A 44 -10.35 -13.85 -7.08
N THR A 45 -9.61 -14.78 -6.48
CA THR A 45 -9.32 -14.74 -5.05
C THR A 45 -8.30 -13.64 -4.74
N THR A 46 -8.57 -12.84 -3.72
CA THR A 46 -7.59 -11.88 -3.20
C THR A 46 -6.51 -12.62 -2.41
N TRP A 47 -5.26 -12.44 -2.81
CA TRP A 47 -4.08 -12.90 -2.10
C TRP A 47 -3.41 -11.74 -1.39
N VAL A 48 -3.11 -11.92 -0.11
CA VAL A 48 -2.42 -10.93 0.72
C VAL A 48 -1.18 -11.58 1.32
N SER A 49 -0.03 -10.95 1.14
CA SER A 49 1.23 -11.35 1.75
C SER A 49 1.98 -10.13 2.26
N GLY A 50 2.86 -10.31 3.22
CA GLY A 50 3.62 -9.22 3.78
C GLY A 50 4.60 -9.68 4.84
N THR A 51 5.32 -8.72 5.40
CA THR A 51 6.20 -8.95 6.55
C THR A 51 5.41 -9.18 7.84
N ALA A 52 4.12 -8.82 7.84
CA ALA A 52 3.15 -9.02 8.91
C ALA A 52 2.14 -10.11 8.52
N ASN A 53 1.36 -10.61 9.49
CA ASN A 53 0.30 -11.56 9.13
C ASN A 53 -0.83 -10.89 8.33
N ALA A 54 -1.68 -11.68 7.69
CA ALA A 54 -2.76 -11.17 6.85
C ALA A 54 -3.72 -10.23 7.62
N GLY A 55 -4.02 -10.52 8.88
CA GLY A 55 -4.88 -9.69 9.72
C GLY A 55 -4.28 -8.31 10.00
N GLU A 56 -3.01 -8.26 10.39
CA GLU A 56 -2.28 -6.99 10.61
C GLU A 56 -2.19 -6.16 9.32
N THR A 57 -1.98 -6.82 8.19
CA THR A 57 -1.96 -6.16 6.88
C THR A 57 -3.30 -5.50 6.56
N LEU A 58 -4.41 -6.20 6.77
CA LEU A 58 -5.75 -5.66 6.54
C LEU A 58 -6.08 -4.48 7.48
N ILE A 59 -5.63 -4.53 8.73
CA ILE A 59 -5.77 -3.42 9.68
C ILE A 59 -4.99 -2.19 9.19
N LEU A 60 -3.75 -2.39 8.72
CA LEU A 60 -2.94 -1.29 8.18
C LEU A 60 -3.59 -0.66 6.95
N MET A 61 -4.19 -1.47 6.07
CA MET A 61 -4.93 -0.96 4.91
C MET A 61 -6.15 -0.14 5.32
N GLU A 62 -6.95 -0.61 6.27
CA GLU A 62 -8.12 0.13 6.75
C GLU A 62 -7.70 1.46 7.38
N ARG A 63 -6.62 1.48 8.15
CA ARG A 63 -6.05 2.74 8.68
C ARG A 63 -5.57 3.67 7.57
N ALA A 64 -4.85 3.15 6.58
CA ALA A 64 -4.38 3.94 5.44
C ALA A 64 -5.57 4.53 4.67
N LYS A 65 -6.62 3.72 4.40
CA LYS A 65 -7.85 4.17 3.78
C LYS A 65 -8.52 5.29 4.56
N ARG A 66 -8.59 5.19 5.90
CA ARG A 66 -9.19 6.24 6.73
C ARG A 66 -8.44 7.56 6.66
N VAL A 67 -7.11 7.51 6.69
CA VAL A 67 -6.28 8.71 6.48
C VAL A 67 -6.52 9.30 5.09
N ILE A 68 -6.48 8.48 4.04
CA ILE A 68 -6.57 8.93 2.63
C ILE A 68 -7.97 9.48 2.29
N CYS A 69 -9.02 8.77 2.67
CA CYS A 69 -10.39 9.08 2.25
C CYS A 69 -11.12 10.00 3.24
N PHE A 70 -10.77 9.96 4.53
CA PHE A 70 -11.51 10.65 5.59
C PHE A 70 -10.65 11.63 6.40
N GLY A 71 -9.32 11.65 6.21
CA GLY A 71 -8.42 12.57 6.90
C GLY A 71 -8.26 12.30 8.40
N GLU A 72 -8.61 11.09 8.87
CA GLU A 72 -8.48 10.68 10.28
C GLU A 72 -7.01 10.37 10.64
N GLU A 73 -6.57 10.69 11.86
CA GLU A 73 -5.21 10.38 12.38
C GLU A 73 -5.06 8.92 12.89
#